data_AF-A0A1F6ZI42-F1
#
_entry.id   AF-A0A1F6ZI42-F1
#
_cell.length_a   1.000
_cell.length_b   1.000
_cell.length_c   1.000
_cell.angle_alpha   90.00
_cell.angle_beta   90.00
_cell.angle_gamma   90.00
#
_symmetry.space_group_name_H-M   'P 1'
#
loop_
_entity.id
_entity.type
_entity.pdbx_description
1 polymer ?
#
loop_
_entity_poly.entity_id
_entity_poly.type
_entity_poly.pdbx_seq_one_letter_code
_entity_poly.pdbx_strand_id
1 'polypeptide(L)' 'MAEGIKLKFSGIGWESKILLKRATFYLSINKLVAEGCSLEKGEKLYSYLAEDKAGRKMIVIYLDGKKKER' A
#
# COMPACT_ATOMS: atom_id res chain seq x y z
N MET A 1 -15.53 -3.29 19.87
CA MET A 1 -15.49 -3.91 18.52
C MET A 1 -14.87 -2.87 17.60
N ALA A 2 -13.71 -3.12 17.02
CA ALA A 2 -13.05 -2.14 16.15
C ALA A 2 -13.92 -1.90 14.91
N GLU A 3 -14.41 -0.67 14.73
CA GLU A 3 -15.08 -0.28 13.50
C GLU A 3 -14.12 -0.52 12.33
N GLY A 4 -14.54 -1.35 11.37
CA GLY A 4 -13.72 -1.64 10.20
C GLY A 4 -13.42 -0.37 9.42
N ILE A 5 -12.21 -0.27 8.87
CA ILE A 5 -11.80 0.85 8.02
C ILE A 5 -12.82 1.00 6.87
N LYS A 6 -13.50 2.15 6.80
CA LYS A 6 -14.42 2.47 5.69
C LYS A 6 -13.59 2.87 4.47
N LEU A 7 -13.33 1.91 3.59
CA LEU A 7 -12.58 2.12 2.36
C LEU A 7 -13.45 2.83 1.31
N LYS A 8 -12.98 3.95 0.76
CA LYS A 8 -13.56 4.59 -0.42
C LYS A 8 -12.69 4.25 -1.62
N PHE A 9 -13.26 3.54 -2.60
CA PHE A 9 -12.55 3.28 -3.84
C PHE A 9 -12.49 4.56 -4.68
N SER A 10 -11.29 4.93 -5.12
CA SER A 10 -11.07 6.18 -5.88
C SER A 10 -11.15 6.00 -7.40
N GLY A 11 -11.57 4.81 -7.89
CA GLY A 11 -11.69 4.54 -9.33
C GLY A 11 -10.38 4.23 -10.05
N ILE A 12 -9.25 4.21 -9.34
CA ILE A 12 -7.92 3.94 -9.91
C ILE A 12 -7.47 2.54 -9.51
N GLY A 13 -7.38 1.64 -10.49
CA GLY A 13 -6.82 0.31 -10.34
C GLY A 13 -5.60 0.14 -11.24
N TRP A 14 -4.64 -0.66 -10.81
CA TRP A 14 -3.48 -1.04 -11.62
C TRP A 14 -2.96 -2.40 -11.18
N GLU A 15 -2.22 -3.04 -12.07
CA GLU A 15 -1.48 -4.26 -11.77
C GLU A 15 -0.03 -3.92 -11.44
N SER A 16 0.49 -4.58 -10.41
CA SER A 16 1.88 -4.45 -9.98
C SER A 16 2.61 -5.77 -10.16
N LYS A 17 3.87 -5.71 -10.59
CA LYS A 17 4.74 -6.89 -10.65
C LYS A 17 5.58 -6.96 -9.39
N ILE A 18 5.73 -8.18 -8.86
CA ILE A 18 6.68 -8.46 -7.79
C ILE A 18 8.05 -8.66 -8.44
N LEU A 19 9.04 -7.90 -7.99
CA LEU A 19 10.43 -8.00 -8.43
C LEU A 19 11.28 -8.50 -7.27
N LEU A 20 12.13 -9.50 -7.51
CA LEU A 20 13.14 -9.94 -6.55
C LEU A 20 14.49 -9.32 -6.94
N LYS A 21 15.08 -8.52 -6.05
CA LYS A 21 16.46 -8.05 -6.20
C LYS A 21 17.25 -8.43 -4.96
N ARG A 22 18.30 -9.23 -5.16
CA ARG A 22 19.07 -9.85 -4.06
C ARG A 22 18.10 -10.61 -3.14
N ALA A 23 18.07 -10.29 -1.85
CA ALA A 23 17.19 -10.91 -0.85
C ALA A 23 15.94 -10.06 -0.53
N THR A 24 15.57 -9.10 -1.39
CA THR A 24 14.46 -8.18 -1.13
C THR A 24 13.44 -8.21 -2.27
N PHE A 25 12.18 -8.43 -1.91
CA PHE A 25 11.05 -8.28 -2.83
C PHE A 25 10.62 -6.81 -2.90
N TYR A 26 10.35 -6.35 -4.12
CA TYR A 26 9.87 -5.01 -4.42
C TYR A 26 8.52 -5.12 -5.13
N LEU A 27 7.60 -4.22 -4.79
CA LEU A 27 6.34 -4.03 -5.50
C LEU A 27 6.40 -2.69 -6.23
N SER A 28 6.12 -2.69 -7.53
CA SER A 28 6.01 -1.44 -8.28
C SER A 28 4.72 -0.72 -7.95
N ILE A 29 4.75 0.60 -7.80
CA ILE A 29 3.52 1.43 -7.78
C ILE A 29 3.35 2.09 -9.15
N ASN A 30 2.10 2.33 -9.56
CA ASN A 30 1.82 3.04 -10.81
C ASN A 30 2.33 4.49 -10.71
N LYS A 31 2.92 5.01 -11.80
CA LYS A 31 3.47 6.36 -11.86
C LYS A 31 2.43 7.43 -11.50
N LEU A 32 1.20 7.33 -11.99
CA LEU A 32 0.12 8.30 -11.73
C LEU A 32 -0.29 8.31 -10.26
N VAL A 33 -0.21 7.16 -9.59
CA VAL A 33 -0.48 7.06 -8.14
C VAL A 33 0.64 7.73 -7.35
N ALA A 34 1.90 7.51 -7.73
CA ALA A 34 3.03 8.17 -7.10
C ALA A 34 2.95 9.69 -7.23
N GLU A 35 2.72 10.19 -8.44
CA GLU A 35 2.58 11.62 -8.72
C GLU A 35 1.36 12.22 -8.02
N GLY A 36 0.19 11.57 -8.10
CA GLY A 36 -1.04 12.02 -7.46
C GLY A 36 -0.96 12.05 -5.92
N CYS A 37 -0.10 11.24 -5.33
CA CYS A 37 0.18 11.25 -3.89
C CYS A 37 1.43 12.06 -3.52
N SER A 38 2.07 12.74 -4.48
CA SER A 38 3.31 13.51 -4.27
C SER A 38 4.43 12.70 -3.61
N LEU A 39 4.55 11.42 -3.99
CA LEU A 39 5.55 10.51 -3.46
C LEU A 39 6.90 10.73 -4.14
N GLU A 40 7.95 10.86 -3.34
CA GLU A 40 9.31 11.07 -3.81
C GLU A 40 10.19 9.83 -3.64
N LYS A 41 11.22 9.73 -4.49
CA LYS A 41 12.20 8.65 -4.41
C LYS A 41 12.95 8.73 -3.09
N GLY A 42 12.89 7.66 -2.30
CA GLY A 42 13.61 7.54 -1.03
C GLY A 42 12.72 7.79 0.19
N GLU A 43 11.48 8.23 -0.01
CA GLU A 43 10.49 8.30 1.07
C GLU A 43 10.15 6.90 1.61
N LYS A 44 9.82 6.87 2.90
CA LYS A 44 9.41 5.65 3.59
C LYS A 44 7.89 5.60 3.66
N LEU A 45 7.32 4.53 3.12
CA LEU A 45 5.91 4.20 3.29
C LEU A 45 5.75 3.14 4.38
N TYR A 46 4.67 3.25 5.13
CA TYR A 46 4.32 2.26 6.14
C TYR A 46 3.38 1.22 5.55
N SER A 47 3.83 -0.03 5.58
CA SER A 47 3.09 -1.17 5.04
C SER A 47 2.79 -2.17 6.16
N TYR A 48 1.57 -2.69 6.18
CA TYR A 48 1.11 -3.66 7.16
C TYR A 48 0.51 -4.88 6.46
N LEU A 49 0.81 -6.07 6.97
CA LEU A 49 0.10 -7.28 6.58
C LEU A 49 -1.25 -7.31 7.29
N ALA A 50 -2.32 -7.55 6.53
CA ALA A 50 -3.68 -7.64 7.03
C ALA A 50 -4.41 -8.83 6.38
N GLU A 51 -5.59 -9.11 6.90
CA GLU A 51 -6.50 -10.14 6.41
C GLU A 51 -7.90 -9.57 6.24
N ASP A 52 -8.58 -9.99 5.18
CA ASP A 52 -10.00 -9.70 5.03
C ASP A 52 -10.87 -10.74 5.77
N LYS A 53 -12.20 -10.54 5.74
CA LYS A 53 -13.15 -11.44 6.40
C LYS A 53 -13.12 -12.89 5.87
N ALA A 54 -12.61 -13.10 4.66
CA ALA A 54 -12.47 -14.42 4.04
C ALA A 54 -11.08 -15.03 4.28
N GLY A 55 -10.23 -14.41 5.10
CA GLY A 55 -8.86 -14.87 5.39
C GLY A 55 -7.87 -14.59 4.26
N ARG A 56 -8.24 -13.78 3.25
CA ARG A 56 -7.32 -13.42 2.17
C ARG A 56 -6.31 -12.41 2.71
N LYS A 57 -5.03 -12.72 2.54
CA LYS A 57 -3.91 -11.86 2.92
C LYS A 57 -3.89 -10.63 2.01
N MET A 58 -3.74 -9.45 2.59
CA MET A 58 -3.60 -8.19 1.87
C MET A 58 -2.50 -7.34 2.51
N ILE A 59 -1.90 -6.46 1.71
CA ILE A 59 -0.96 -5.45 2.21
C ILE A 59 -1.68 -4.12 2.22
N VAL A 60 -1.68 -3.44 3.37
CA VAL A 60 -2.16 -2.06 3.52
C VAL A 60 -0.96 -1.14 3.51
N ILE A 61 -0.87 -0.26 2.52
CA ILE A 61 0.20 0.73 2.39
C ILE A 61 -0.40 2.12 2.58
N TYR A 62 0.12 2.88 3.55
CA TYR A 62 -0.25 4.28 3.74
C TYR A 62 0.64 5.17 2.89
N LEU A 63 0.03 5.92 1.97
CA LEU A 63 0.73 6.79 1.01
C LEU A 63 0.98 8.22 1.54
N ASP A 64 0.62 8.51 2.79
CA ASP A 64 0.85 9.81 3.42
C ASP A 64 2.19 9.89 4.19
N GLY A 65 2.96 8.80 4.21
CA GLY A 65 4.26 8.70 4.90
C GLY A 65 4.18 8.82 6.42
N LYS A 66 2.98 8.97 7.01
CA LYS A 66 2.79 9.16 8.46
C LYS A 66 2.48 7.82 9.11
N LYS A 67 3.25 7.46 10.13
CA LYS A 67 2.92 6.32 10.99
C LYS A 67 1.59 6.64 11.69
N LYS A 68 0.52 5.92 11.37
CA LYS A 68 -0.68 5.94 12.21
C LYS A 68 -0.40 5.09 13.45
N GLU A 69 -0.29 5.74 14.59
CA GLU A 69 -0.19 5.06 15.88
C GLU A 69 -1.44 4.20 16.08
N ARG A 70 -1.20 2.97 16.55
CA ARG A 70 -2.23 2.03 16.97
C ARG A 70 -2.78 2.44 18.33
#